data_AF-A0A844B239-F1
#
_entry.id   AF-A0A844B239-F1
#
_cell.length_a   1.000
_cell.length_b   1.000
_cell.length_c   1.000
_cell.angle_alpha   90.00
_cell.angle_beta   90.00
_cell.angle_gamma   90.00
#
_symmetry.space_group_name_H-M   'P 1'
#
loop_
_entity.id
_entity.type
_entity.pdbx_description
1 polymer ?
#
loop_
_entity_poly.entity_id
_entity_poly.type
_entity_poly.pdbx_seq_one_letter_code
_entity_poly.pdbx_strand_id
1 'polypeptide(L)' 'MATCRECGKVLGLFGAKSGALCENCTLVLEAEQMFHDIKALEEKGLSREQIAAAVWKRDSAQG' A
#
# COMPACT_ATOMS: atom_id res chain seq x y z
N MET A 1 -22.23 -5.60 -11.01
CA MET A 1 -21.08 -4.67 -11.11
C MET A 1 -20.50 -4.49 -9.72
N ALA A 2 -19.20 -4.73 -9.56
CA ALA A 2 -18.54 -4.43 -8.30
C ALA A 2 -18.16 -2.95 -8.25
N THR A 3 -18.19 -2.35 -7.07
CA THR A 3 -17.69 -0.99 -6.82
C THR A 3 -16.42 -1.07 -5.99
N CYS A 4 -15.50 -0.14 -6.21
CA CYS A 4 -14.35 0.06 -5.35
C CYS A 4 -14.83 0.37 -3.94
N ARG A 5 -14.33 -0.35 -2.94
CA ARG A 5 -14.70 -0.14 -1.53
C ARG A 5 -14.40 1.27 -1.03
N GLU A 6 -13.30 1.88 -1.49
CA GLU A 6 -12.84 3.18 -0.97
C GLU A 6 -13.46 4.38 -1.71
N CYS A 7 -13.52 4.32 -3.05
CA CYS A 7 -13.92 5.49 -3.85
C CYS A 7 -15.24 5.31 -4.63
N GLY A 8 -15.90 4.16 -4.51
CA GLY A 8 -17.18 3.88 -5.17
C GLY A 8 -17.10 3.73 -6.69
N LYS A 9 -15.91 3.84 -7.31
CA LYS A 9 -15.71 3.65 -8.75
C LYS A 9 -16.22 2.28 -9.20
N VAL A 10 -17.02 2.25 -10.27
CA VAL A 10 -17.50 0.99 -10.86
C VAL A 10 -16.33 0.24 -11.49
N LEU A 11 -16.16 -1.01 -11.09
CA LEU A 11 -15.14 -1.92 -11.62
C LEU A 11 -15.75 -2.74 -12.75
N GLY A 12 -15.10 -2.73 -13.92
CA GLY A 12 -15.51 -3.52 -15.10
C GLY A 12 -15.21 -5.03 -14.98
N LEU A 13 -14.75 -5.49 -13.82
CA LEU A 13 -14.31 -6.86 -13.59
C LEU A 13 -15.50 -7.76 -13.25
N PHE A 14 -15.83 -8.70 -14.15
CA PHE A 14 -16.76 -9.79 -13.90
C PHE A 14 -16.19 -10.69 -12.78
N GLY A 15 -16.97 -10.93 -11.72
CA GLY A 15 -16.59 -11.82 -10.60
C GLY A 15 -15.84 -11.17 -9.44
N ALA A 16 -15.70 -9.84 -9.40
CA ALA A 16 -15.08 -9.15 -8.27
C ALA A 16 -15.87 -9.39 -6.96
N LYS A 17 -15.19 -10.00 -5.99
CA LYS A 17 -15.71 -10.28 -4.64
C LYS A 17 -15.98 -8.97 -3.90
N SER A 18 -16.89 -9.01 -2.92
CA SER A 18 -17.12 -7.90 -1.99
C SER A 18 -15.79 -7.47 -1.36
N GLY A 19 -15.43 -6.17 -1.49
CA GLY A 19 -14.18 -5.61 -0.97
C GLY A 19 -13.08 -5.36 -1.99
N ALA A 20 -13.37 -5.50 -3.29
CA ALA A 20 -12.42 -5.14 -4.34
C ALA A 20 -12.05 -3.63 -4.30
N LEU A 21 -10.76 -3.35 -4.52
CA LEU A 21 -10.22 -2.01 -4.69
C LEU A 21 -9.98 -1.74 -6.18
N CYS A 22 -10.14 -0.50 -6.61
CA CYS A 22 -9.59 -0.09 -7.90
C CYS A 22 -8.07 0.05 -7.77
N GLU A 23 -7.35 -0.10 -8.88
CA GLU A 23 -5.89 0.02 -8.94
C GLU A 23 -5.36 1.27 -8.23
N ASN A 24 -5.98 2.43 -8.46
CA ASN A 24 -5.58 3.67 -7.79
C ASN A 24 -5.72 3.60 -6.26
N CYS A 25 -6.82 3.03 -5.75
CA CYS A 25 -7.02 2.91 -4.30
C CYS A 25 -6.08 1.87 -3.69
N THR A 26 -5.74 0.81 -4.43
CA THR A 26 -4.68 -0.13 -4.01
C THR A 26 -3.35 0.59 -3.87
N LEU A 27 -2.91 1.33 -4.89
CA LEU A 27 -1.64 2.06 -4.87
C LEU A 27 -1.58 3.12 -3.76
N VAL A 28 -2.68 3.83 -3.52
CA VAL A 28 -2.74 4.83 -2.43
C VAL A 28 -2.60 4.15 -1.07
N LEU A 29 -3.32 3.06 -0.81
CA LEU A 29 -3.22 2.35 0.46
C LEU A 29 -1.82 1.74 0.69
N GLU A 30 -1.19 1.23 -0.36
CA GLU A 30 0.19 0.75 -0.30
C GLU A 30 1.16 1.88 0.05
N ALA A 31 1.02 3.04 -0.59
CA ALA A 31 1.84 4.22 -0.30
C ALA A 31 1.62 4.72 1.14
N GLU A 32 0.37 4.81 1.60
CA GLU A 32 0.04 5.18 2.98
C GLU A 32 0.70 4.23 3.99
N GLN A 33 0.62 2.93 3.74
CA GLN A 33 1.28 1.94 4.59
C GLN A 33 2.80 2.15 4.61
N MET A 34 3.43 2.40 3.45
CA MET A 34 4.87 2.71 3.39
C MET A 34 5.24 3.96 4.20
N PHE A 35 4.43 5.02 4.13
CA PHE A 35 4.66 6.22 4.94
C PHE A 35 4.56 5.95 6.44
N HIS A 36 3.59 5.15 6.87
CA HIS A 36 3.46 4.75 8.26
C HIS A 36 4.67 3.93 8.74
N ASP A 37 5.17 3.01 7.90
CA ASP A 37 6.34 2.21 8.23
C ASP A 37 7.60 3.07 8.35
N ILE A 38 7.79 4.03 7.43
CA ILE A 38 8.89 5.00 7.48
C ILE A 38 8.84 5.79 8.79
N LYS A 39 7.67 6.37 9.12
CA LYS A 39 7.51 7.13 10.38
C LYS A 39 7.80 6.28 11.61
N ALA A 40 7.33 5.03 11.65
CA ALA A 40 7.58 4.14 12.77
C ALA A 40 9.08 3.81 12.94
N LEU A 41 9.86 3.82 11.84
CA LEU A 41 11.31 3.64 11.89
C LEU A 41 12.03 4.93 12.31
N GLU A 42 11.54 6.10 11.87
CA GLU A 42 12.03 7.40 12.34
C GLU A 42 11.82 7.58 13.85
N GLU A 43 10.64 7.22 14.37
CA GLU A 43 10.31 7.27 15.80
C GLU A 43 11.19 6.34 16.65
N LYS A 44 11.69 5.25 16.06
CA LYS A 44 12.68 4.36 16.69
C LYS A 44 14.10 4.95 16.70
N GLY A 45 14.31 6.13 16.12
CA GLY A 45 15.60 6.80 16.04
C GLY A 45 16.57 6.20 15.02
N LEU A 46 16.06 5.45 14.03
CA LEU A 46 16.90 4.87 12.98
C LEU A 46 17.42 5.96 12.04
N SER A 47 18.64 5.76 11.54
CA SER A 47 19.21 6.66 10.54
C SER A 47 18.49 6.50 9.19
N ARG A 48 18.56 7.54 8.35
CA ARG A 48 18.01 7.51 6.98
C ARG A 48 18.49 6.30 6.17
N GLU A 49 19.76 5.92 6.33
CA GLU A 49 20.37 4.77 5.65
C GLU A 49 19.75 3.46 6.12
N GLN A 50 19.50 3.31 7.42
CA GLN A 50 18.86 2.14 8.00
C GLN A 50 17.38 2.04 7.59
N ILE A 51 16.67 3.18 7.54
CA ILE A 51 15.29 3.26 7.07
C ILE A 51 15.21 2.85 5.59
N ALA A 52 16.07 3.42 4.74
CA ALA A 52 16.13 3.08 3.33
C ALA A 52 16.38 1.59 3.12
N ALA A 53 17.33 1.00 3.85
CA ALA A 53 17.60 -0.43 3.78
C ALA A 53 16.41 -1.29 4.24
N ALA A 54 15.65 -0.87 5.26
CA ALA A 54 14.48 -1.60 5.75
C ALA A 54 13.29 -1.52 4.77
N VAL A 55 13.04 -0.35 4.20
CA VAL A 55 11.95 -0.12 3.24
C VAL A 55 12.25 -0.83 1.92
N TRP A 56 13.45 -0.69 1.36
CA TRP A 56 13.81 -1.33 0.08
C TRP A 56 13.91 -2.85 0.16
N LYS A 57 14.35 -3.43 1.29
CA LYS A 57 14.34 -4.89 1.48
C LYS A 57 12.93 -5.48 1.48
N ARG A 58 11.93 -4.71 1.88
CA ARG A 58 10.52 -5.14 1.85
C ARG A 58 10.02 -5.31 0.42
N ASP A 59 10.46 -4.43 -0.48
CA ASP A 59 10.17 -4.47 -1.92
C ASP A 59 10.84 -5.69 -2.58
N SER A 60 12.09 -5.98 -2.23
CA SER A 60 12.84 -7.13 -2.78
C SER A 60 12.39 -8.50 -2.26
N ALA A 61 11.59 -8.55 -1.19
CA ALA A 61 11.08 -9.79 -0.60
C ALA A 61 9.66 -10.17 -1.08
N GLN A 62 9.01 -9.30 -1.85
CA GLN A 62 7.67 -9.53 -2.42
C GLN A 62 7.69 -9.73 -3.95
N GLY A 63 8.87 -9.87 -4.55
CA GLY A 63 9.06 -10.19 -5.97
C GLY A 63 9.18 -11.68 -6.25
#